data_AF-A0A2A4W732-F1
#
_entry.id   AF-A0A2A4W732-F1
#
_cell.length_a   1.000
_cell.length_b   1.000
_cell.length_c   1.000
_cell.angle_alpha   90.00
_cell.angle_beta   90.00
_cell.angle_gamma   90.00
#
_symmetry.space_group_name_H-M   'P 1'
#
loop_
_entity.id
_entity.type
_entity.pdbx_description
1 polymer ?
#
loop_
_entity_poly.entity_id
_entity_poly.type
_entity_poly.pdbx_seq_one_letter_code
_entity_poly.pdbx_strand_id
1 'polypeptide(L)'
;MEYLMDLETLANISKIASSIASVLLLGVSVTVGIFVYKWQREASKISSIQKLHDDLRFYNQLVLENDDLQDMEVKHHRWGTITKDEVKKMYYYFILFNVAYNSYEAENRGAINKLVYESQVNNVANTTYDEREFIKKHVFPRGYENGFRKTILSKWEIIDSTGTLPNV
;
A
#
# COMPACT_ATOMS: atom_id res chain seq x y z
N MET A 1 5.40 5.53 -72.48
CA MET A 1 6.48 4.55 -72.35
C MET A 1 6.38 4.00 -70.93
N GLU A 2 5.47 3.04 -70.74
CA GLU A 2 5.21 2.43 -69.44
C GLU A 2 6.36 1.48 -69.10
N TYR A 3 7.02 1.75 -67.98
CA TYR A 3 8.00 0.85 -67.38
C TYR A 3 7.22 -0.37 -66.85
N LEU A 4 7.13 -1.44 -67.65
CA LEU A 4 6.73 -2.75 -67.14
C LEU A 4 7.87 -3.23 -66.23
N MET A 5 7.67 -3.01 -64.93
CA MET A 5 8.56 -3.50 -63.89
C MET A 5 8.65 -5.03 -64.00
N ASP A 6 9.86 -5.54 -64.22
CA ASP A 6 10.12 -6.96 -64.42
C ASP A 6 9.66 -7.79 -63.21
N LEU A 7 9.12 -8.99 -63.47
CA LEU A 7 8.63 -9.94 -62.46
C LEU A 7 9.69 -10.27 -61.41
N GLU A 8 10.96 -10.30 -61.81
CA GLU A 8 12.09 -10.49 -60.90
C GLU A 8 12.28 -9.32 -59.94
N THR A 9 12.04 -8.08 -60.40
CA THR A 9 12.09 -6.87 -59.57
C THR A 9 10.93 -6.84 -58.57
N LEU A 10 9.72 -7.20 -59.01
CA LEU A 10 8.54 -7.34 -58.13
C LEU A 10 8.74 -8.42 -57.05
N ALA A 11 9.32 -9.58 -57.41
CA ALA A 11 9.63 -10.65 -56.46
C ALA A 11 10.67 -10.24 -55.42
N ASN A 12 11.70 -9.47 -55.83
CA ASN A 12 12.72 -8.97 -54.92
C ASN A 12 12.18 -7.90 -53.96
N ILE A 13 11.31 -6.98 -54.44
CA ILE A 13 10.63 -6.00 -53.59
C ILE A 13 9.73 -6.70 -52.57
N SER A 14 8.98 -7.73 -52.99
CA SER A 14 8.11 -8.51 -52.10
C SER A 14 8.91 -9.23 -51.00
N LYS A 15 10.05 -9.84 -51.34
CA LYS A 15 10.94 -10.48 -50.36
C LYS A 15 11.49 -9.46 -49.36
N ILE A 16 11.98 -8.32 -49.82
CA ILE A 16 12.50 -7.25 -48.94
C ILE A 16 11.39 -6.73 -48.03
N ALA A 17 10.19 -6.47 -48.56
CA ALA A 17 9.04 -6.03 -47.78
C ALA A 17 8.62 -7.07 -46.72
N SER A 18 8.62 -8.36 -47.06
CA SER A 18 8.32 -9.44 -46.11
C SER A 18 9.36 -9.55 -45.00
N SER A 19 10.65 -9.37 -45.32
CA SER A 19 11.74 -9.36 -44.34
C SER A 19 11.62 -8.17 -43.40
N ILE A 20 11.36 -6.97 -43.92
CA ILE A 20 11.12 -5.77 -43.10
C ILE A 20 9.90 -5.96 -42.18
N ALA A 21 8.80 -6.50 -42.71
CA ALA A 21 7.60 -6.80 -41.92
C ALA A 21 7.87 -7.80 -40.79
N SER A 22 8.68 -8.83 -41.04
CA SER A 22 9.05 -9.82 -40.02
C SER A 22 9.86 -9.22 -38.87
N VAL A 23 10.81 -8.33 -39.17
CA VAL A 23 11.60 -7.62 -38.16
C VAL A 23 10.73 -6.67 -37.33
N LEU A 24 9.79 -5.98 -37.97
CA LEU A 24 8.83 -5.11 -37.28
C LEU A 24 7.90 -5.91 -36.35
N LEU A 25 7.39 -7.05 -36.79
CA LEU A 25 6.56 -7.93 -35.97
C LEU A 25 7.31 -8.48 -34.77
N LEU A 26 8.58 -8.86 -34.93
CA LEU A 26 9.44 -9.26 -33.82
C LEU A 26 9.67 -8.11 -32.84
N GLY A 27 9.93 -6.90 -33.34
CA GLY A 27 10.08 -5.69 -32.51
C GLY A 27 8.83 -5.36 -31.68
N VAL A 28 7.65 -5.45 -32.30
CA VAL A 28 6.36 -5.27 -31.60
C VAL A 28 6.16 -6.36 -30.55
N SER A 29 6.43 -7.62 -30.89
CA SER A 29 6.26 -8.77 -29.98
C SER A 29 7.16 -8.65 -28.74
N VAL A 30 8.43 -8.27 -28.92
CA VAL A 30 9.35 -8.02 -27.81
C VAL A 30 8.87 -6.86 -26.94
N THR A 31 8.39 -5.78 -27.55
CA THR A 31 7.89 -4.60 -26.82
C THR A 31 6.65 -4.94 -25.99
N VAL A 32 5.69 -5.66 -26.57
CA VAL A 32 4.51 -6.15 -25.85
C VAL A 32 4.91 -7.11 -24.74
N GLY A 33 5.86 -8.03 -24.97
CA GLY A 33 6.38 -8.93 -23.96
C GLY A 33 7.00 -8.19 -22.76
N ILE A 34 7.81 -7.15 -23.02
CA ILE A 34 8.38 -6.28 -21.97
C ILE A 34 7.27 -5.58 -21.19
N PHE A 35 6.24 -5.07 -21.89
CA PHE A 35 5.12 -4.38 -21.26
C PHE A 35 4.31 -5.33 -20.36
N VAL A 36 3.97 -6.52 -20.86
CA VAL A 36 3.26 -7.56 -20.09
C VAL A 36 4.09 -8.00 -18.89
N TYR A 37 5.40 -8.20 -19.04
CA TYR A 37 6.28 -8.54 -17.92
C TYR A 37 6.32 -7.45 -16.85
N LYS A 38 6.45 -6.18 -17.24
CA LYS A 38 6.39 -5.04 -16.32
C LYS A 38 5.05 -5.00 -15.59
N TRP A 39 3.95 -5.15 -16.31
CA TRP A 39 2.61 -5.16 -15.74
C TRP A 39 2.40 -6.32 -14.76
N GLN A 40 2.81 -7.55 -15.12
CA GLN A 40 2.74 -8.71 -14.23
C GLN A 40 3.57 -8.53 -12.97
N ARG A 41 4.78 -7.95 -13.09
CA ARG A 41 5.64 -7.68 -11.95
C ARG A 41 5.01 -6.67 -10.99
N GLU A 42 4.41 -5.59 -11.50
CA GLU A 42 3.70 -4.63 -10.67
C GLU A 42 2.41 -5.23 -10.06
N ALA A 43 1.64 -6.00 -10.82
CA ALA A 43 0.45 -6.69 -10.33
C ALA A 43 0.79 -7.68 -9.20
N SER A 44 1.88 -8.44 -9.33
CA SER A 44 2.36 -9.38 -8.29
C SER A 44 2.78 -8.66 -7.01
N LYS A 45 3.45 -7.50 -7.12
CA LYS A 45 3.77 -6.66 -5.96
C LYS A 45 2.51 -6.17 -5.26
N ILE A 46 1.53 -5.67 -6.02
CA ILE A 46 0.25 -5.20 -5.48
C ILE A 46 -0.48 -6.34 -4.77
N SER A 47 -0.57 -7.52 -5.38
CA SER A 47 -1.21 -8.69 -4.79
C SER A 47 -0.51 -9.15 -3.49
N SER A 48 0.82 -9.11 -3.45
CA SER A 48 1.57 -9.45 -2.23
C SER A 48 1.31 -8.46 -1.10
N ILE A 49 1.21 -7.17 -1.43
CA ILE A 49 0.87 -6.11 -0.46
C ILE A 49 -0.56 -6.27 0.03
N GLN A 50 -1.52 -6.52 -0.86
CA GLN A 50 -2.92 -6.78 -0.48
C GLN A 50 -3.02 -7.99 0.46
N LYS A 51 -2.35 -9.09 0.13
CA LYS A 51 -2.32 -10.28 0.99
C LYS A 51 -1.74 -9.97 2.36
N LEU A 52 -0.65 -9.20 2.44
CA LEU A 52 -0.09 -8.77 3.73
C LEU A 52 -1.10 -7.96 4.55
N HIS A 53 -1.86 -7.06 3.93
CA HIS A 53 -2.91 -6.31 4.63
C HIS A 53 -4.06 -7.19 5.11
N ASP A 54 -4.49 -8.14 4.28
CA ASP A 54 -5.53 -9.11 4.65
C ASP A 54 -5.05 -10.00 5.81
N ASP A 55 -3.81 -10.48 5.76
CA ASP A 55 -3.19 -11.27 6.82
C ASP A 55 -3.10 -10.48 8.14
N LEU A 56 -2.70 -9.20 8.09
CA LEU A 56 -2.66 -8.32 9.27
C LEU A 56 -4.06 -8.08 9.85
N ARG A 57 -5.06 -7.85 8.99
CA ARG A 57 -6.45 -7.69 9.42
C ARG A 57 -6.98 -8.97 10.05
N PHE A 58 -6.72 -10.11 9.42
CA PHE A 58 -7.13 -11.42 9.92
C PHE A 58 -6.47 -11.73 11.27
N TYR A 59 -5.17 -11.49 11.40
CA TYR A 59 -4.46 -11.67 12.67
C TYR A 59 -5.05 -10.81 13.78
N ASN A 60 -5.29 -9.52 13.51
CA ASN A 60 -5.91 -8.63 14.50
C ASN A 60 -7.29 -9.13 14.92
N GLN A 61 -8.12 -9.57 13.96
CA GLN A 61 -9.44 -10.12 14.25
C GLN A 61 -9.36 -11.40 15.09
N LEU A 62 -8.42 -12.30 14.75
CA LEU A 62 -8.21 -13.55 15.47
C LEU A 62 -7.86 -13.29 16.95
N VAL A 63 -7.01 -12.31 17.23
CA VAL A 63 -6.69 -11.94 18.63
C VAL A 63 -7.90 -11.32 19.33
N LEU A 64 -8.70 -10.51 18.64
CA LEU A 64 -9.91 -9.93 19.23
C LEU A 64 -10.97 -10.99 19.59
N GLU A 65 -11.04 -12.09 18.85
CA GLU A 65 -12.03 -13.16 19.03
C GLU A 65 -11.55 -14.29 19.96
N ASN A 66 -10.23 -14.45 20.12
CA ASN A 66 -9.65 -15.57 20.86
C ASN A 66 -9.05 -15.15 22.20
N ASP A 67 -9.68 -15.61 23.28
CA ASP A 67 -9.29 -15.30 24.65
C ASP A 67 -7.90 -15.84 25.05
N ASP A 68 -7.49 -17.00 24.54
CA ASP A 68 -6.17 -17.58 24.82
C ASP A 68 -5.04 -16.75 24.19
N LEU A 69 -5.27 -16.21 22.99
CA LEU A 69 -4.32 -15.32 22.33
C LEU A 69 -4.18 -13.98 23.07
N GLN A 70 -5.27 -13.48 23.63
CA GLN A 70 -5.23 -12.28 24.46
C GLN A 70 -4.46 -12.53 25.76
N ASP A 71 -4.66 -13.68 26.40
CA ASP A 71 -3.94 -14.05 27.61
C ASP A 71 -2.44 -14.27 27.33
N MET A 72 -2.12 -14.84 26.16
CA MET A 72 -0.75 -14.94 25.67
C MET A 72 -0.11 -13.55 25.47
N GLU A 73 -0.85 -12.62 24.86
CA GLU A 73 -0.39 -11.24 24.68
C GLU A 73 -0.14 -10.55 26.02
N VAL A 74 -1.07 -10.66 26.99
CA VAL A 74 -0.89 -10.13 28.36
C VAL A 74 0.40 -10.68 28.98
N LYS A 75 0.63 -11.98 28.87
CA LYS A 75 1.79 -12.66 29.47
C LYS A 75 3.13 -12.24 28.84
N HIS A 76 3.14 -11.97 27.54
CA HIS A 76 4.36 -11.75 26.77
C HIS A 76 4.56 -10.30 26.30
N HIS A 77 3.69 -9.38 26.72
CA HIS A 77 3.76 -7.99 26.33
C HIS A 77 5.08 -7.36 26.78
N ARG A 78 5.79 -6.73 25.84
CA ARG A 78 7.13 -6.20 26.09
C ARG A 78 7.14 -4.76 26.59
N TRP A 79 6.04 -4.04 26.42
CA TRP A 79 5.98 -2.59 26.64
C TRP A 79 5.26 -2.22 27.94
N GLY A 80 5.52 -3.00 28.99
CA GLY A 80 4.90 -2.87 30.31
C GLY A 80 3.81 -3.92 30.53
N THR A 81 3.04 -3.74 31.60
CA THR A 81 1.89 -4.59 31.91
C THR A 81 0.64 -4.03 31.22
N ILE A 82 -0.16 -4.91 30.64
CA ILE A 82 -1.48 -4.59 30.09
C ILE A 82 -2.50 -5.62 30.56
N THR A 83 -3.74 -5.20 30.67
CA THR A 83 -4.90 -6.07 30.91
C THR A 83 -5.41 -6.68 29.61
N LYS A 84 -6.28 -7.68 29.72
CA LYS A 84 -6.95 -8.30 28.57
C LYS A 84 -7.79 -7.30 27.77
N ASP A 85 -8.47 -6.38 28.46
CA ASP A 85 -9.25 -5.32 27.81
C ASP A 85 -8.35 -4.33 27.08
N GLU A 86 -7.18 -4.01 27.65
CA GLU A 86 -6.17 -3.19 26.97
C GLU A 86 -5.55 -3.92 25.77
N VAL A 87 -5.42 -5.25 25.80
CA VAL A 87 -5.06 -6.02 24.60
C VAL A 87 -6.10 -5.81 23.51
N LYS A 88 -7.39 -6.00 23.81
CA LYS A 88 -8.46 -5.79 22.82
C LYS A 88 -8.40 -4.37 22.25
N LYS A 89 -8.29 -3.37 23.12
CA LYS A 89 -8.14 -1.95 22.75
C LYS A 89 -6.93 -1.71 21.85
N MET A 90 -5.77 -2.29 22.18
CA MET A 90 -4.55 -2.19 21.38
C MET A 90 -4.74 -2.76 19.97
N TYR A 91 -5.40 -3.92 19.85
CA TYR A 91 -5.67 -4.54 18.56
C TYR A 91 -6.72 -3.78 17.73
N TYR A 92 -7.69 -3.12 18.37
CA TYR A 92 -8.54 -2.13 17.68
C TYR A 92 -7.74 -0.96 17.11
N TYR A 93 -6.76 -0.44 17.86
CA TYR A 93 -5.89 0.61 17.34
C TYR A 93 -5.00 0.14 16.19
N PHE A 94 -4.51 -1.10 16.18
CA PHE A 94 -3.80 -1.61 15.01
C PHE A 94 -4.66 -1.60 13.76
N ILE A 95 -5.95 -1.92 13.85
CA ILE A 95 -6.86 -1.83 12.71
C ILE A 95 -6.94 -0.38 12.20
N LEU A 96 -7.17 0.59 13.08
CA LEU A 96 -7.25 2.01 12.69
C LEU A 96 -5.94 2.53 12.08
N PHE A 97 -4.82 2.29 12.75
CA PHE A 97 -3.52 2.76 12.28
C PHE A 97 -3.03 2.05 11.04
N ASN A 98 -3.40 0.78 10.80
CA ASN A 98 -3.06 0.11 9.55
C ASN A 98 -3.73 0.80 8.35
N VAL A 99 -4.97 1.26 8.48
CA VAL A 99 -5.64 1.99 7.39
C VAL A 99 -4.96 3.34 7.13
N ALA A 100 -4.65 4.11 8.19
CA ALA A 100 -3.92 5.37 8.05
C ALA A 100 -2.49 5.16 7.52
N TYR A 101 -1.79 4.11 7.94
CA TYR A 101 -0.45 3.78 7.50
C TYR A 101 -0.42 3.41 6.00
N ASN A 102 -1.42 2.67 5.53
CA ASN A 102 -1.57 2.37 4.12
C ASN A 102 -1.78 3.63 3.29
N SER A 103 -2.57 4.57 3.80
CA SER A 103 -2.79 5.86 3.15
C SER A 103 -1.49 6.68 3.12
N TYR A 104 -0.73 6.69 4.22
CA TYR A 104 0.59 7.32 4.30
C TYR A 104 1.58 6.76 3.27
N GLU A 105 1.71 5.44 3.18
CA GLU A 105 2.56 4.78 2.20
C GLU A 105 2.12 5.05 0.76
N ALA A 106 0.80 5.08 0.51
CA ALA A 106 0.26 5.35 -0.80
C ALA A 106 0.48 6.81 -1.24
N GLU A 107 0.37 7.78 -0.31
CA GLU A 107 0.64 9.19 -0.58
C GLU A 107 2.12 9.42 -0.86
N ASN A 108 3.02 8.83 -0.08
CA ASN A 108 4.48 8.87 -0.31
C ASN A 108 4.87 8.36 -1.72
N ARG A 109 4.05 7.50 -2.33
CA ARG A 109 4.26 6.94 -3.68
C ARG A 109 3.47 7.67 -4.77
N GLY A 110 2.70 8.70 -4.43
CA GLY A 110 1.82 9.42 -5.35
C GLY A 110 0.64 8.59 -5.86
N ALA A 111 0.26 7.53 -5.14
CA ALA A 111 -0.78 6.58 -5.55
C ALA A 111 -2.20 6.97 -5.07
N ILE A 112 -2.32 7.96 -4.18
CA ILE A 112 -3.61 8.49 -3.73
C ILE A 112 -3.64 10.01 -3.72
N ASN A 113 -4.84 10.57 -3.77
CA ASN A 113 -5.07 12.01 -3.67
C ASN A 113 -4.73 12.51 -2.26
N LYS A 114 -4.06 13.67 -2.17
CA LYS A 114 -3.67 14.30 -0.91
C LYS A 114 -4.84 14.60 0.02
N LEU A 115 -6.00 15.02 -0.50
CA LEU A 115 -7.20 15.27 0.30
C LEU A 115 -7.71 13.98 0.95
N VAL A 116 -7.69 12.86 0.21
CA VAL A 116 -8.10 11.55 0.74
C VAL A 116 -7.15 11.10 1.85
N TYR A 117 -5.84 11.27 1.63
CA TYR A 117 -4.82 11.03 2.64
C TYR A 117 -5.03 11.88 3.90
N GLU A 118 -5.21 13.19 3.74
CA GLU A 118 -5.41 14.12 4.86
C GLU A 118 -6.68 13.80 5.64
N SER A 119 -7.79 13.51 4.96
CA SER A 119 -9.05 13.09 5.58
C SER A 119 -8.87 11.83 6.43
N GLN A 120 -8.25 10.79 5.87
CA GLN A 120 -7.95 9.53 6.55
C GLN A 120 -7.10 9.75 7.81
N VAL A 121 -5.97 10.44 7.66
CA VAL A 121 -5.02 10.64 8.76
C VAL A 121 -5.60 11.57 9.83
N ASN A 122 -6.34 12.63 9.46
CA ASN A 122 -6.98 13.52 10.41
C ASN A 122 -8.06 12.79 11.21
N ASN A 123 -8.89 11.96 10.56
CA ASN A 123 -9.91 11.15 11.24
C ASN A 123 -9.30 10.19 12.26
N VAL A 124 -8.23 9.48 11.88
CA VAL A 124 -7.53 8.59 12.81
C VAL A 124 -6.90 9.38 13.95
N ALA A 125 -6.24 10.52 13.68
CA ALA A 125 -5.65 11.35 14.71
C ALA A 125 -6.70 11.88 15.70
N ASN A 126 -7.83 12.41 15.21
CA ASN A 126 -8.95 12.87 16.03
C ASN A 126 -9.50 11.75 16.93
N THR A 127 -9.76 10.57 16.35
CA THR A 127 -10.35 9.43 17.07
C THR A 127 -9.41 8.87 18.15
N THR A 128 -8.10 9.02 17.96
CA THR A 128 -7.08 8.41 18.81
C THR A 128 -6.45 9.38 19.82
N TYR A 129 -6.79 10.66 19.75
CA TYR A 129 -6.12 11.72 20.51
C TYR A 129 -6.23 11.55 22.03
N ASP A 130 -7.41 11.20 22.55
CA ASP A 130 -7.63 11.02 23.99
C ASP A 130 -6.80 9.87 24.57
N GLU A 131 -6.39 8.96 23.69
CA GLU A 131 -5.72 7.70 24.04
C GLU A 131 -4.24 7.71 23.61
N ARG A 132 -3.72 8.90 23.30
CA ARG A 132 -2.37 9.10 22.77
C ARG A 132 -1.27 8.50 23.63
N GLU A 133 -1.37 8.57 24.95
CA GLU A 133 -0.33 8.02 25.84
C GLU A 133 -0.32 6.49 25.83
N PHE A 134 -1.50 5.86 25.81
CA PHE A 134 -1.64 4.42 25.64
C PHE A 134 -1.04 3.97 24.30
N ILE A 135 -1.38 4.69 23.22
CA ILE A 135 -0.93 4.38 21.86
C ILE A 135 0.58 4.54 21.71
N LYS A 136 1.15 5.65 22.21
CA LYS A 136 2.61 5.88 22.22
C LYS A 136 3.36 4.73 22.89
N LYS A 137 2.81 4.21 23.99
CA LYS A 137 3.45 3.17 24.79
C LYS A 137 3.27 1.77 24.21
N HIS A 138 2.08 1.43 23.72
CA HIS A 138 1.72 0.03 23.44
C HIS A 138 1.51 -0.28 21.95
N VAL A 139 1.21 0.72 21.13
CA VAL A 139 0.87 0.54 19.71
C VAL A 139 2.03 0.93 18.81
N PHE A 140 2.52 2.18 18.92
CA PHE A 140 3.59 2.71 18.07
C PHE A 140 4.89 1.90 18.04
N PRO A 141 5.35 1.28 19.14
CA PRO A 141 6.58 0.49 19.12
C PRO A 141 6.51 -0.81 18.29
N ARG A 142 5.33 -1.23 17.82
CA ARG A 142 5.09 -2.57 17.23
C ARG A 142 5.18 -2.67 15.71
N GLY A 143 5.86 -1.72 15.06
CA GLY A 143 6.23 -1.87 13.64
C GLY A 143 5.94 -0.67 12.75
N TYR A 144 5.43 0.43 13.30
CA TYR A 144 5.27 1.66 12.53
C TYR A 144 6.60 2.38 12.37
N GLU A 145 6.94 2.77 11.15
CA GLU A 145 8.14 3.56 10.91
C GLU A 145 8.07 4.95 11.56
N ASN A 146 9.23 5.58 11.76
CA ASN A 146 9.33 6.87 12.43
C ASN A 146 8.60 7.99 11.66
N GLY A 147 8.56 7.91 10.33
CA GLY A 147 7.88 8.89 9.47
C GLY A 147 6.39 8.96 9.79
N PHE A 148 5.70 7.83 9.65
CA PHE A 148 4.29 7.72 10.01
C PHE A 148 3.99 8.12 11.46
N ARG A 149 4.79 7.67 12.42
CA ARG A 149 4.60 8.02 13.84
C ARG A 149 4.67 9.54 14.05
N LYS A 150 5.66 10.21 13.47
CA LYS A 150 5.79 11.67 13.55
C LYS A 150 4.61 12.39 12.90
N THR A 151 4.07 11.86 11.81
CA THR A 151 2.84 12.40 11.20
C THR A 151 1.71 12.42 12.22
N ILE A 152 1.38 11.29 12.86
CA ILE A 152 0.30 11.26 13.85
C ILE A 152 0.60 12.15 15.06
N LEU A 153 1.83 12.15 15.56
CA LEU A 153 2.24 13.00 16.68
C LEU A 153 2.03 14.49 16.35
N SER A 154 2.45 14.93 15.16
CA SER A 154 2.25 16.32 14.72
C SER A 154 0.77 16.70 14.60
N LYS A 155 -0.09 15.75 14.23
CA LYS A 155 -1.54 15.94 14.17
C LYS A 155 -2.13 16.12 15.56
N TRP A 156 -1.68 15.34 16.53
CA TRP A 156 -2.09 15.53 17.93
C TRP A 156 -1.60 16.86 18.51
N GLU A 157 -0.41 17.35 18.15
CA GLU A 157 0.06 18.69 18.54
C GLU A 157 -0.85 19.81 17.99
N ILE A 158 -1.39 19.62 16.78
CA ILE A 158 -2.39 20.55 16.22
C ILE A 158 -3.69 20.44 17.01
N ILE A 159 -4.14 19.24 17.39
CA ILE A 159 -5.33 19.07 18.23
C ILE A 159 -5.15 19.73 19.60
N ASP A 160 -3.96 19.65 20.21
CA ASP A 160 -3.64 20.32 21.47
C ASP A 160 -3.90 21.85 21.38
N SER A 161 -3.69 22.45 20.19
CA SER A 161 -3.85 23.89 19.97
C SER A 161 -5.21 24.31 19.40
N THR A 162 -5.89 23.44 18.65
CA THR A 162 -7.11 23.76 17.89
C THR A 162 -8.36 23.01 18.35
N GLY A 163 -8.20 22.02 19.23
CA GLY A 163 -9.26 21.15 19.74
C GLY A 163 -9.66 20.01 18.81
N THR A 164 -9.58 20.18 17.48
CA THR A 164 -9.86 19.11 16.51
C THR A 164 -9.28 19.44 15.14
N LEU A 165 -8.98 18.41 14.35
CA LEU A 165 -8.59 18.56 12.96
C LEU A 165 -9.81 18.61 12.04
N PRO A 166 -9.74 19.32 10.91
CA PRO A 166 -10.81 19.31 9.92
C PRO A 166 -10.94 17.93 9.29
N ASN A 167 -12.18 17.44 9.22
CA ASN A 167 -12.53 16.31 8.38
C ASN A 167 -12.73 16.85 6.96
N VAL A 168 -11.65 16.78 6.18
CA VAL A 168 -11.62 17.22 4.78
C VAL A 168 -12.31 16.21 3.88
#